data_AF-A0A1B6D690-F1
#
_entry.id   AF-A0A1B6D690-F1
#
_cell.length_a   1.000
_cell.length_b   1.000
_cell.length_c   1.000
_cell.angle_alpha   90.00
_cell.angle_beta   90.00
_cell.angle_gamma   90.00
#
_symmetry.space_group_name_H-M   'P 1'
#
loop_
_entity.id
_entity.type
_entity.pdbx_description
1 polymer ?
#
loop_
_entity_poly.entity_id
_entity_poly.type
_entity_poly.pdbx_seq_one_letter_code
_entity_poly.pdbx_strand_id
1 'polypeptide(L)'
;EMLVSAMILGATALFVVGKDVAGVAIDPETSKALEEAIQGDEFVLSLKHIKPRKRLRGSIETLFAVDFPGSQQKFVLQLDRRSKRVVVETMEDGRTRSQHFSVDTISENSIIKSLILAVNQEKRGAHVSLYVDCVSHGRVPTPRTMKEMFLSMGNPRLTVYRERRYVAEVDSETSITSVLNRNNCDMMQMQAIQPASANDITSQIVRGDIPIIHDCDDNMLVKAINDLIAVVKPLKEEVATLRVETHNLREMLEQCDFCKPEAGEGYY
;
A
#
# COMPACT_ATOMS: atom_id res chain seq x y z
N GLU A 1 64.53 30.67 17.23
CA GLU A 1 64.42 30.32 15.80
C GLU A 1 64.11 28.83 15.68
N MET A 2 63.11 28.49 14.84
CA MET A 2 62.85 27.23 14.12
C MET A 2 62.94 25.88 14.85
N LEU A 3 61.79 25.21 15.08
CA LEU A 3 61.27 24.01 14.35
C LEU A 3 62.03 22.71 14.70
N VAL A 4 61.39 21.60 15.10
CA VAL A 4 60.53 20.77 14.25
C VAL A 4 59.55 19.93 15.10
N SER A 5 58.34 19.84 14.58
CA SER A 5 57.17 19.10 15.03
C SER A 5 57.24 17.62 14.60
N ALA A 6 56.78 16.70 15.44
CA ALA A 6 56.44 15.33 15.05
C ALA A 6 55.14 14.89 15.73
N MET A 7 54.01 15.24 15.12
CA MET A 7 52.72 14.62 15.40
C MET A 7 52.71 13.21 14.82
N ILE A 8 52.52 12.21 15.68
CA ILE A 8 52.22 10.84 15.26
C ILE A 8 50.76 10.79 14.82
N LEU A 9 50.55 10.41 13.56
CA LEU A 9 49.27 10.06 12.97
C LEU A 9 48.63 8.88 13.74
N GLY A 10 47.58 9.17 14.51
CA GLY A 10 46.57 8.19 14.91
C GLY A 10 45.37 8.33 13.99
N ALA A 11 45.36 7.61 12.88
CA ALA A 11 44.21 7.53 11.99
C ALA A 11 43.10 6.70 12.64
N THR A 12 42.26 7.34 13.46
CA THR A 12 40.95 6.79 13.81
C THR A 12 40.01 7.07 12.65
N ALA A 13 39.71 6.00 11.91
CA ALA A 13 38.71 5.98 10.87
C ALA A 13 37.38 6.53 11.40
N LEU A 14 37.05 7.75 10.98
CA LEU A 14 35.73 8.31 11.12
C LEU A 14 34.82 7.45 10.22
N PHE A 15 34.09 6.51 10.81
CA PHE A 15 32.97 5.84 10.15
C PHE A 15 31.97 6.93 9.75
N VAL A 16 32.03 7.37 8.49
CA VAL A 16 30.98 8.19 7.88
C VAL A 16 29.82 7.25 7.59
N VAL A 17 28.96 7.06 8.59
CA VAL A 17 27.64 6.44 8.41
C VAL A 17 26.61 7.54 8.53
N GLY A 18 25.85 7.72 7.45
CA GLY A 18 24.65 8.54 7.42
C GLY A 18 24.72 9.61 6.34
N LYS A 19 24.20 9.29 5.15
CA LYS A 19 23.57 10.34 4.35
C LYS A 19 22.47 10.93 5.23
N ASP A 20 22.62 12.19 5.61
CA ASP A 20 21.58 12.95 6.32
C ASP A 20 20.26 12.81 5.55
N VAL A 21 19.29 12.11 6.14
CA VAL A 21 17.91 12.14 5.67
C VAL A 21 17.34 13.49 6.12
N ALA A 22 17.58 14.52 5.32
CA ALA A 22 17.20 15.89 5.65
C ALA A 22 15.70 16.00 5.94
N GLY A 23 15.35 16.35 7.18
CA GLY A 23 13.97 16.61 7.60
C GLY A 23 13.25 15.47 8.31
N VAL A 24 13.93 14.37 8.60
CA VAL A 24 13.36 13.20 9.29
C VAL A 24 14.09 13.03 10.63
N ALA A 25 13.39 12.58 11.67
CA ALA A 25 13.94 12.38 13.00
C ALA A 25 13.63 10.99 13.54
N ILE A 26 14.49 10.50 14.43
CA ILE A 26 14.30 9.23 15.12
C ILE A 26 13.01 9.28 15.94
N ASP A 27 12.19 8.24 15.83
CA ASP A 27 11.00 8.02 16.64
C ASP A 27 11.10 6.68 17.40
N PRO A 28 11.45 6.69 18.68
CA PRO A 28 11.57 5.47 19.49
C PRO A 28 10.23 4.76 19.72
N GLU A 29 9.13 5.49 19.84
CA GLU A 29 7.80 4.93 20.09
C GLU A 29 7.33 4.15 18.87
N THR A 30 7.44 4.77 17.68
CA THR A 30 7.11 4.12 16.41
C THR A 30 8.09 2.98 16.10
N SER A 31 9.36 3.10 16.51
CA SER A 31 10.33 2.00 16.38
C SER A 31 9.86 0.77 17.14
N LYS A 32 9.49 0.92 18.42
CA LYS A 32 9.00 -0.19 19.23
C LYS A 32 7.70 -0.79 18.69
N ALA A 33 6.73 0.07 18.31
CA ALA A 33 5.47 -0.39 17.73
C ALA A 33 5.70 -1.19 16.43
N LEU A 34 6.64 -0.76 15.60
CA LEU A 34 7.00 -1.48 14.38
C LEU A 34 7.75 -2.78 14.65
N GLU A 35 8.60 -2.85 15.68
CA GLU A 35 9.28 -4.10 16.08
C GLU A 35 8.27 -5.19 16.46
N GLU A 36 7.23 -4.82 17.19
CA GLU A 36 6.14 -5.72 17.57
C GLU A 36 5.32 -6.12 16.32
N ALA A 37 4.98 -5.15 15.46
CA ALA A 37 4.17 -5.40 14.26
C ALA A 37 4.88 -6.23 13.17
N ILE A 38 6.19 -6.05 12.98
CA ILE A 38 6.97 -6.77 11.95
C ILE A 38 7.01 -8.29 12.20
N GLN A 39 6.80 -8.74 13.44
CA GLN A 39 6.71 -10.17 13.74
C GLN A 39 5.48 -10.82 13.09
N GLY A 40 4.39 -10.07 12.91
CA GLY A 40 3.19 -10.52 12.23
C GLY A 40 3.37 -10.62 10.72
N ASP A 41 2.42 -11.29 10.06
CA ASP A 41 2.42 -11.38 8.59
C ASP A 41 1.75 -10.16 7.94
N GLU A 42 1.00 -9.36 8.70
CA GLU A 42 0.38 -8.14 8.21
C GLU A 42 0.47 -7.01 9.23
N PHE A 43 0.65 -5.78 8.74
CA PHE A 43 0.52 -4.57 9.55
C PHE A 43 0.17 -3.37 8.67
N VAL A 44 -0.27 -2.29 9.30
CA VAL A 44 -0.66 -1.07 8.60
C VAL A 44 0.13 0.12 9.13
N LEU A 45 0.77 0.88 8.24
CA LEU A 45 1.39 2.17 8.54
C LEU A 45 0.46 3.28 8.03
N SER A 46 0.08 4.21 8.89
CA SER A 46 -0.75 5.37 8.50
C SER A 46 -0.09 6.69 8.87
N LEU A 47 -0.14 7.65 7.95
CA LEU A 47 0.37 9.00 8.06
C LEU A 47 -0.77 10.00 7.84
N LYS A 48 -0.95 10.94 8.76
CA LYS A 48 -2.06 11.90 8.74
C LYS A 48 -1.61 13.33 8.47
N HIS A 49 -2.45 14.08 7.75
CA HIS A 49 -2.32 15.52 7.52
C HIS A 49 -0.96 15.97 6.96
N ILE A 50 -0.53 15.35 5.85
CA ILE A 50 0.72 15.67 5.17
C ILE A 50 0.56 16.98 4.39
N LYS A 51 1.10 18.06 4.95
CA LYS A 51 1.08 19.41 4.36
C LYS A 51 2.21 19.61 3.34
N PRO A 52 1.99 20.38 2.25
CA PRO A 52 3.05 20.79 1.33
C PRO A 52 4.19 21.53 2.04
N ARG A 53 5.43 21.31 1.60
CA ARG A 53 6.60 22.06 2.03
C ARG A 53 6.90 23.20 1.06
N LYS A 54 6.85 24.44 1.55
CA LYS A 54 7.16 25.64 0.77
C LYS A 54 8.65 25.84 0.41
N ARG A 55 9.58 25.07 1.01
CA ARG A 55 11.04 25.32 0.94
C ARG A 55 11.90 24.08 0.63
N LEU A 56 11.30 23.01 0.14
CA LEU A 56 12.06 21.82 -0.24
C LEU A 56 12.83 22.12 -1.54
N ARG A 57 14.17 22.10 -1.49
CA ARG A 57 15.03 22.28 -2.68
C ARG A 57 14.97 21.06 -3.63
N GLY A 58 14.37 19.95 -3.20
CA GLY A 58 14.07 18.77 -4.02
C GLY A 58 12.57 18.48 -4.05
N SER A 59 12.07 17.87 -5.11
CA SER A 59 10.64 17.52 -5.25
C SER A 59 10.20 16.33 -4.39
N ILE A 60 11.16 15.58 -3.83
CA ILE A 60 10.95 14.33 -3.12
C ILE A 60 11.16 14.55 -1.62
N GLU A 61 10.13 14.25 -0.83
CA GLU A 61 10.12 14.32 0.64
C GLU A 61 10.13 12.91 1.24
N THR A 62 11.12 12.58 2.08
CA THR A 62 11.08 11.33 2.86
C THR A 62 10.08 11.49 4.00
N LEU A 63 9.05 10.64 4.05
CA LEU A 63 8.01 10.66 5.07
C LEU A 63 8.34 9.73 6.24
N PHE A 64 8.84 8.54 5.92
CA PHE A 64 9.10 7.46 6.85
C PHE A 64 10.27 6.61 6.35
N ALA A 65 11.16 6.20 7.24
CA ALA A 65 12.27 5.31 6.93
C ALA A 65 12.51 4.35 8.09
N VAL A 66 12.87 3.12 7.76
CA VAL A 66 13.26 2.07 8.70
C VAL A 66 14.69 1.68 8.36
N ASP A 67 15.58 1.87 9.33
CA ASP A 67 16.93 1.35 9.27
C ASP A 67 16.97 0.02 10.03
N PHE A 68 17.70 -0.95 9.48
CA PHE A 68 17.99 -2.22 10.13
C PHE A 68 19.49 -2.26 10.50
N PRO A 69 19.89 -1.66 11.63
CA PRO A 69 21.28 -1.53 12.06
C PRO A 69 22.12 -2.80 11.89
N GLY A 70 23.27 -2.65 11.23
CA GLY A 70 24.21 -3.76 11.02
C GLY A 70 23.84 -4.73 9.91
N SER A 71 22.71 -4.55 9.20
CA SER A 71 22.26 -5.50 8.16
C SER A 71 22.23 -4.96 6.71
N GLN A 72 22.78 -3.77 6.42
CA GLN A 72 22.71 -3.12 5.09
C GLN A 72 21.30 -3.12 4.46
N GLN A 73 20.25 -3.33 5.26
CA GLN A 73 18.86 -3.26 4.83
C GLN A 73 18.27 -1.94 5.25
N LYS A 74 17.44 -1.36 4.39
CA LYS A 74 16.67 -0.14 4.68
C LYS A 74 15.33 -0.21 3.97
N PHE A 75 14.33 0.43 4.55
CA PHE A 75 13.04 0.70 3.90
C PHE A 75 12.78 2.19 3.97
N VAL A 76 12.38 2.83 2.87
CA VAL A 76 12.15 4.27 2.82
C VAL A 76 10.88 4.55 2.02
N LEU A 77 9.99 5.34 2.62
CA LEU A 77 8.80 5.87 2.00
C LEU A 77 9.00 7.35 1.69
N GLN A 78 8.82 7.71 0.43
CA GLN A 78 8.98 9.07 -0.06
C GLN A 78 7.77 9.54 -0.84
N LEU A 79 7.59 10.86 -0.88
CA LEU A 79 6.52 11.55 -1.58
C LEU A 79 7.13 12.51 -2.61
N ASP A 80 6.88 12.26 -3.89
CA ASP A 80 7.19 13.17 -4.99
C ASP A 80 5.91 13.82 -5.49
N ARG A 81 5.64 15.05 -5.03
CA ARG A 81 4.42 15.78 -5.43
C ARG A 81 4.48 16.25 -6.88
N ARG A 82 5.68 16.53 -7.41
CA ARG A 82 5.87 17.06 -8.76
C ARG A 82 5.59 15.98 -9.79
N SER A 83 6.11 14.77 -9.56
CA SER A 83 5.87 13.61 -10.42
C SER A 83 4.59 12.87 -10.08
N LYS A 84 3.85 13.30 -9.05
CA LYS A 84 2.63 12.65 -8.53
C LYS A 84 2.86 11.19 -8.14
N ARG A 85 3.95 10.92 -7.41
CA ARG A 85 4.37 9.57 -7.04
C ARG A 85 4.56 9.42 -5.54
N VAL A 86 4.19 8.26 -5.03
CA VAL A 86 4.66 7.77 -3.72
C VAL A 86 5.67 6.68 -4.00
N VAL A 87 6.88 6.85 -3.50
CA VAL A 87 8.03 5.98 -3.79
C VAL A 87 8.32 5.12 -2.56
N VAL A 88 8.46 3.82 -2.79
CA VAL A 88 8.92 2.84 -1.82
C VAL A 88 10.30 2.37 -2.27
N GLU A 89 11.31 2.70 -1.50
CA GLU A 89 12.69 2.29 -1.73
C GLU A 89 13.10 1.26 -0.66
N THR A 90 13.61 0.12 -1.11
CA THR A 90 14.24 -0.88 -0.26
C THR A 90 15.73 -0.96 -0.58
N MET A 91 16.56 -1.12 0.44
CA MET A 91 17.96 -1.50 0.29
C MET A 91 18.07 -2.95 0.74
N GLU A 92 18.59 -3.80 -0.14
CA GLU A 92 18.74 -5.24 0.08
C GLU A 92 20.19 -5.61 -0.20
N ASP A 93 20.92 -6.01 0.85
CA ASP A 93 22.33 -6.40 0.78
C ASP A 93 23.21 -5.31 0.10
N GLY A 94 22.92 -4.04 0.41
CA GLY A 94 23.59 -2.86 -0.15
C GLY A 94 23.12 -2.45 -1.55
N ARG A 95 22.19 -3.19 -2.18
CA ARG A 95 21.57 -2.81 -3.46
C ARG A 95 20.24 -2.11 -3.23
N THR A 96 20.09 -0.91 -3.79
CA THR A 96 18.85 -0.15 -3.71
C THR A 96 17.88 -0.58 -4.82
N ARG A 97 16.64 -0.88 -4.44
CA ARG A 97 15.50 -1.11 -5.32
C ARG A 97 14.45 -0.03 -5.03
N SER A 98 13.97 0.62 -6.08
CA SER A 98 12.94 1.66 -5.98
C SER A 98 11.71 1.27 -6.79
N GLN A 99 10.55 1.34 -6.16
CA GLN A 99 9.24 1.14 -6.78
C GLN A 99 8.36 2.33 -6.45
N HIS A 100 7.35 2.59 -7.27
CA HIS A 100 6.47 3.73 -7.05
C HIS A 100 5.02 3.43 -7.39
N PHE A 101 4.13 4.16 -6.74
CA PHE A 101 2.72 4.26 -7.07
C PHE A 101 2.49 5.58 -7.81
N SER A 102 1.66 5.55 -8.85
CA SER A 102 1.16 6.76 -9.50
C SER A 102 -0.11 7.21 -8.78
N VAL A 103 -0.12 8.47 -8.35
CA VAL A 103 -1.16 9.03 -7.48
C VAL A 103 -1.64 10.35 -8.05
N ASP A 104 -2.52 10.30 -9.04
CA ASP A 104 -2.94 11.47 -9.81
C ASP A 104 -3.66 12.55 -8.98
N THR A 105 -4.22 12.14 -7.84
CA THR A 105 -4.90 12.99 -6.85
C THR A 105 -3.94 13.88 -6.06
N ILE A 106 -2.64 13.59 -6.05
CA ILE A 106 -1.63 14.42 -5.40
C ILE A 106 -1.38 15.67 -6.25
N SER A 107 -1.40 16.83 -5.59
CA SER A 107 -0.97 18.09 -6.17
C SER A 107 0.17 18.70 -5.34
N GLU A 108 0.92 19.63 -5.93
CA GLU A 108 2.05 20.28 -5.25
C GLU A 108 1.63 21.07 -4.01
N ASN A 109 0.40 21.60 -3.99
CA ASN A 109 -0.07 22.53 -2.97
C ASN A 109 -1.24 22.00 -2.11
N SER A 110 -1.70 20.76 -2.33
CA SER A 110 -2.79 20.18 -1.54
C SER A 110 -2.29 19.49 -0.28
N ILE A 111 -3.09 19.54 0.78
CA ILE A 111 -2.89 18.70 1.95
C ILE A 111 -3.36 17.29 1.60
N ILE A 112 -2.53 16.28 1.87
CA ILE A 112 -2.96 14.89 1.86
C ILE A 112 -3.52 14.60 3.26
N LYS A 113 -4.79 14.26 3.36
CA LYS A 113 -5.51 13.99 4.61
C LYS A 113 -4.99 12.70 5.24
N SER A 114 -4.87 11.64 4.45
CA SER A 114 -4.39 10.33 4.90
C SER A 114 -3.53 9.64 3.83
N LEU A 115 -2.44 9.04 4.26
CA LEU A 115 -1.62 8.12 3.46
C LEU A 115 -1.45 6.84 4.27
N ILE A 116 -1.93 5.72 3.73
CA ILE A 116 -1.96 4.43 4.42
C ILE A 116 -1.27 3.39 3.55
N LEU A 117 -0.34 2.66 4.16
CA LEU A 117 0.35 1.51 3.56
C LEU A 117 -0.07 0.26 4.31
N ALA A 118 -0.82 -0.61 3.64
CA ALA A 118 -1.11 -1.96 4.14
C ALA A 118 0.01 -2.88 3.68
N VAL A 119 0.76 -3.45 4.62
CA VAL A 119 1.90 -4.32 4.36
C VAL A 119 1.47 -5.76 4.59
N ASN A 120 1.60 -6.59 3.56
CA ASN A 120 1.48 -8.04 3.65
C ASN A 120 2.87 -8.67 3.44
N GLN A 121 3.31 -9.44 4.42
CA GLN A 121 4.63 -10.07 4.52
C GLN A 121 4.57 -11.59 4.28
N GLU A 122 3.47 -12.11 3.75
CA GLU A 122 3.37 -13.52 3.42
C GLU A 122 4.37 -13.84 2.30
N LYS A 123 5.30 -14.77 2.54
CA LYS A 123 6.44 -15.05 1.64
C LYS A 123 6.05 -15.24 0.18
N ARG A 124 4.88 -15.81 -0.08
CA ARG A 124 4.33 -15.94 -1.43
C ARG A 124 3.39 -14.78 -1.70
N GLY A 125 3.90 -13.76 -2.37
CA GLY A 125 3.09 -12.61 -2.76
C GLY A 125 3.18 -11.44 -1.79
N ALA A 126 4.23 -11.35 -0.98
CA ALA A 126 4.52 -10.18 -0.17
C ALA A 126 4.45 -8.89 -0.99
N HIS A 127 3.65 -7.94 -0.49
CA HIS A 127 3.37 -6.72 -1.20
C HIS A 127 2.96 -5.61 -0.23
N VAL A 128 3.04 -4.38 -0.73
CA VAL A 128 2.52 -3.20 -0.03
C VAL A 128 1.42 -2.59 -0.88
N SER A 129 0.27 -2.35 -0.28
CA SER A 129 -0.87 -1.67 -0.91
C SER A 129 -0.96 -0.23 -0.40
N LEU A 130 -1.12 0.73 -1.32
CA LEU A 130 -1.19 2.15 -0.98
C LEU A 130 -2.64 2.66 -1.06
N TYR A 131 -3.02 3.44 -0.05
CA TYR A 131 -4.24 4.24 -0.05
C TYR A 131 -3.88 5.70 0.24
N VAL A 132 -4.39 6.63 -0.57
CA VAL A 132 -4.18 8.08 -0.39
C VAL A 132 -5.53 8.76 -0.43
N ASP A 133 -5.85 9.55 0.61
CA ASP A 133 -7.15 10.21 0.78
C ASP A 133 -8.32 9.25 0.52
N CYS A 134 -8.20 8.03 1.07
CA CYS A 134 -9.19 6.96 0.98
C CYS A 134 -9.37 6.32 -0.40
N VAL A 135 -8.49 6.63 -1.36
CA VAL A 135 -8.47 6.02 -2.70
C VAL A 135 -7.37 4.97 -2.76
N SER A 136 -7.68 3.77 -3.26
CA SER A 136 -6.68 2.71 -3.48
C SER A 136 -5.85 3.01 -4.74
N HIS A 137 -4.52 2.91 -4.62
CA HIS A 137 -3.56 3.13 -5.71
C HIS A 137 -2.85 1.85 -6.15
N GLY A 138 -3.39 0.69 -5.76
CA GLY A 138 -2.84 -0.62 -6.11
C GLY A 138 -1.78 -1.11 -5.14
N ARG A 139 -0.95 -2.04 -5.63
CA ARG A 139 0.05 -2.76 -4.84
C ARG A 139 1.39 -2.85 -5.56
N VAL A 140 2.48 -2.79 -4.80
CA VAL A 140 3.84 -3.07 -5.29
C VAL A 140 4.41 -4.29 -4.57
N PRO A 141 5.05 -5.22 -5.30
CA PRO A 141 5.65 -6.40 -4.67
C PRO A 141 6.84 -6.02 -3.80
N THR A 142 7.02 -6.70 -2.68
CA THR A 142 8.19 -6.58 -1.81
C THR A 142 8.94 -7.91 -1.80
N PRO A 143 9.96 -8.09 -2.67
CA PRO A 143 10.66 -9.36 -2.81
C PRO A 143 11.29 -9.87 -1.52
N ARG A 144 11.79 -8.94 -0.69
CA ARG A 144 12.24 -9.20 0.67
C ARG A 144 11.33 -8.47 1.64
N THR A 145 10.78 -9.20 2.59
CA THR A 145 9.86 -8.63 3.60
C THR A 145 10.64 -7.89 4.69
N MET A 146 9.99 -6.95 5.38
CA MET A 146 10.61 -6.30 6.54
C MET A 146 10.86 -7.30 7.67
N LYS A 147 10.04 -8.35 7.79
CA LYS A 147 10.24 -9.51 8.68
C LYS A 147 11.52 -10.27 8.35
N GLU A 148 11.79 -10.58 7.09
CA GLU A 148 13.04 -11.22 6.67
C GLU A 148 14.25 -10.31 6.86
N MET A 149 14.12 -9.01 6.57
CA MET A 149 15.17 -8.02 6.86
C MET A 149 15.51 -8.01 8.35
N PHE A 150 14.49 -7.94 9.20
CA PHE A 150 14.61 -7.93 10.66
C PHE A 150 15.25 -9.21 11.22
N LEU A 151 14.80 -10.39 10.77
CA LEU A 151 15.31 -11.67 11.24
C LEU A 151 16.74 -11.97 10.74
N SER A 152 17.18 -11.32 9.66
CA SER A 152 18.56 -11.45 9.17
C SER A 152 19.59 -10.66 9.97
N MET A 153 19.15 -9.84 10.93
CA MET A 153 20.02 -9.04 11.77
C MET A 153 20.71 -9.90 12.83
N GLY A 154 22.01 -9.65 13.08
CA GLY A 154 22.72 -10.29 14.19
C GLY A 154 22.18 -9.88 15.58
N ASN A 155 21.69 -8.64 15.70
CA ASN A 155 20.98 -8.15 16.87
C ASN A 155 19.69 -7.43 16.42
N PRO A 156 18.52 -8.08 16.52
CA PRO A 156 17.28 -7.60 15.90
C PRO A 156 16.70 -6.39 16.67
N ARG A 157 17.11 -5.19 16.23
CA ARG A 157 16.59 -3.90 16.71
C ARG A 157 16.56 -2.92 15.56
N LEU A 158 15.38 -2.42 15.20
CA LEU A 158 15.24 -1.47 14.10
C LEU A 158 15.28 -0.03 14.61
N THR A 159 15.45 0.92 13.70
CA THR A 159 15.32 2.34 14.01
C THR A 159 14.44 3.01 12.98
N VAL A 160 13.32 3.56 13.45
CA VAL A 160 12.41 4.36 12.62
C VAL A 160 12.83 5.81 12.65
N TYR A 161 12.85 6.40 11.45
CA TYR A 161 12.97 7.83 11.23
C TYR A 161 11.69 8.31 10.54
N ARG A 162 11.02 9.33 11.08
CA ARG A 162 9.87 9.98 10.40
C ARG A 162 9.94 11.50 10.39
N GLU A 163 9.20 12.11 9.48
CA GLU A 163 9.00 13.57 9.50
C GLU A 163 8.16 13.95 10.73
N ARG A 164 8.71 14.79 11.60
CA ARG A 164 8.14 15.13 12.92
C ARG A 164 6.76 15.77 12.82
N ARG A 165 6.50 16.50 11.73
CA ARG A 165 5.26 17.27 11.53
C ARG A 165 4.04 16.40 11.25
N TYR A 166 4.24 15.15 10.87
CA TYR A 166 3.15 14.24 10.50
C TYR A 166 3.01 13.17 11.57
N VAL A 167 1.76 12.89 11.95
CA VAL A 167 1.44 11.80 12.87
C VAL A 167 1.59 10.50 12.10
N ALA A 168 2.40 9.58 12.63
CA ALA A 168 2.58 8.24 12.10
C ALA A 168 2.06 7.24 13.14
N GLU A 169 1.25 6.28 12.68
CA GLU A 169 0.70 5.20 13.51
C GLU A 169 1.02 3.88 12.81
N VAL A 170 1.46 2.89 13.60
CA VAL A 170 1.69 1.51 13.14
C VAL A 170 0.73 0.61 13.89
N ASP A 171 -0.04 -0.19 13.15
CA ASP A 171 -1.04 -1.08 13.71
C ASP A 171 -0.70 -2.52 13.36
N SER A 172 -0.48 -3.31 14.40
CA SER A 172 -0.47 -4.76 14.35
C SER A 172 -1.89 -5.30 14.53
N GLU A 173 -2.17 -6.44 13.87
CA GLU A 173 -3.38 -7.26 14.11
C GLU A 173 -4.73 -6.55 13.87
N THR A 174 -4.72 -5.32 13.36
CA THR A 174 -5.91 -4.52 13.08
C THR A 174 -6.24 -4.62 11.60
N SER A 175 -7.50 -4.91 11.27
CA SER A 175 -7.93 -4.94 9.87
C SER A 175 -7.71 -3.59 9.20
N ILE A 176 -7.28 -3.61 7.93
CA ILE A 176 -7.14 -2.39 7.12
C ILE A 176 -8.44 -1.57 7.11
N THR A 177 -9.60 -2.22 7.12
CA THR A 177 -10.92 -1.58 7.20
C THR A 177 -11.06 -0.71 8.45
N SER A 178 -10.63 -1.19 9.62
CA SER A 178 -10.66 -0.42 10.86
C SER A 178 -9.75 0.81 10.77
N VAL A 179 -8.57 0.67 10.16
CA VAL A 179 -7.63 1.78 9.94
C VAL A 179 -8.19 2.80 8.95
N LEU A 180 -8.86 2.36 7.89
CA LEU A 180 -9.54 3.25 6.93
C LEU A 180 -10.66 4.03 7.63
N ASN A 181 -11.52 3.36 8.39
CA ASN A 181 -12.65 3.98 9.09
C ASN A 181 -12.19 5.08 10.07
N ARG A 182 -11.16 4.85 10.89
CA ARG A 182 -10.63 5.88 11.81
C ARG A 182 -9.95 7.05 11.09
N ASN A 183 -9.57 6.87 9.82
CA ASN A 183 -9.02 7.92 8.96
C ASN A 183 -10.13 8.63 8.17
N ASN A 184 -11.40 8.49 8.57
CA ASN A 184 -12.58 9.05 7.91
C ASN A 184 -12.70 8.63 6.45
N CYS A 185 -12.16 7.46 6.12
CA CYS A 185 -12.47 6.79 4.87
C CYS A 185 -13.79 6.08 5.08
N ASP A 186 -14.88 6.74 4.68
CA ASP A 186 -16.07 5.99 4.32
C ASP A 186 -15.65 5.11 3.15
N MET A 187 -15.30 3.86 3.46
CA MET A 187 -15.66 2.81 2.53
C MET A 187 -17.15 3.01 2.38
N MET A 188 -17.60 3.58 1.26
CA MET A 188 -18.93 3.26 0.79
C MET A 188 -18.94 1.74 0.79
N GLN A 189 -19.43 1.16 1.88
CA GLN A 189 -20.12 -0.09 1.84
C GLN A 189 -20.92 0.05 0.55
N MET A 190 -20.71 -0.87 -0.39
CA MET A 190 -21.78 -1.19 -1.31
C MET A 190 -22.93 -1.64 -0.41
N GLN A 191 -23.63 -0.67 0.17
CA GLN A 191 -24.96 -0.83 0.69
C GLN A 191 -25.70 -1.10 -0.59
N ALA A 192 -26.11 -2.35 -0.77
CA ALA A 192 -27.20 -2.64 -1.67
C ALA A 192 -28.25 -1.56 -1.39
N ILE A 193 -28.59 -0.79 -2.42
CA ILE A 193 -29.66 0.19 -2.36
C ILE A 193 -30.90 -0.63 -2.01
N GLN A 194 -31.23 -0.72 -0.73
CA GLN A 194 -32.55 -1.15 -0.34
C GLN A 194 -33.47 -0.03 -0.83
N PRO A 195 -34.45 -0.33 -1.70
CA PRO A 195 -35.38 0.70 -2.11
C PRO A 195 -36.04 1.25 -0.85
N ALA A 196 -35.96 2.57 -0.68
CA ALA A 196 -36.62 3.26 0.41
C ALA A 196 -38.10 2.88 0.37
N SER A 197 -38.55 2.13 1.38
CA SER A 197 -39.96 1.85 1.60
C SER A 197 -40.65 3.18 1.87
N ALA A 198 -41.41 3.65 0.90
CA ALA A 198 -42.27 4.80 1.08
C ALA A 198 -43.34 4.46 2.14
N ASN A 199 -43.38 5.32 3.15
CA ASN A 199 -44.46 5.59 4.09
C ASN A 199 -44.52 4.73 5.36
N ASP A 200 -43.80 5.24 6.36
CA ASP A 200 -44.12 5.19 7.77
C ASP A 200 -45.55 5.71 8.04
N ILE A 201 -46.47 4.82 8.44
CA ILE A 201 -47.59 5.14 9.35
C ILE A 201 -47.87 3.92 10.26
N THR A 202 -47.51 4.10 11.54
CA THR A 202 -48.12 3.56 12.77
C THR A 202 -47.82 2.13 13.25
N SER A 203 -46.98 2.11 14.29
CA SER A 203 -47.23 1.57 15.64
C SER A 203 -47.42 0.06 15.85
N GLN A 204 -46.55 -0.46 16.72
CA GLN A 204 -46.77 -1.57 17.65
C GLN A 204 -47.16 -2.91 17.02
N ILE A 205 -46.16 -3.74 16.68
CA ILE A 205 -46.38 -5.18 16.52
C ILE A 205 -45.44 -5.94 17.46
N VAL A 206 -46.08 -6.49 18.48
CA VAL A 206 -45.57 -7.42 19.46
C VAL A 206 -45.10 -8.70 18.77
N ARG A 207 -44.00 -9.26 19.29
CA ARG A 207 -43.43 -10.56 18.97
C ARG A 207 -44.51 -11.66 18.83
N GLY A 208 -44.47 -12.37 17.71
CA GLY A 208 -45.17 -13.64 17.49
C GLY A 208 -46.39 -13.48 16.60
N ASP A 209 -46.17 -13.49 15.29
CA ASP A 209 -46.99 -14.15 14.25
C ASP A 209 -46.41 -13.77 12.88
N ILE A 210 -46.10 -14.76 12.04
CA ILE A 210 -45.67 -14.54 10.65
C ILE A 210 -46.95 -14.45 9.80
N PRO A 211 -47.30 -13.31 9.22
CA PRO A 211 -48.40 -13.25 8.26
C PRO A 211 -47.95 -13.93 6.96
N ILE A 212 -48.71 -14.93 6.53
CA ILE A 212 -48.59 -15.51 5.19
C ILE A 212 -49.11 -14.46 4.21
N ILE A 213 -48.20 -13.74 3.57
CA ILE A 213 -48.52 -12.80 2.49
C ILE A 213 -48.85 -13.66 1.27
N HIS A 214 -50.13 -13.92 1.06
CA HIS A 214 -50.64 -14.44 -0.19
C HIS A 214 -50.94 -13.22 -1.07
N ASP A 215 -50.06 -12.98 -2.04
CA ASP A 215 -50.30 -12.30 -3.33
C ASP A 215 -48.94 -11.82 -3.86
N CYS A 216 -48.23 -12.73 -4.52
CA CYS A 216 -47.12 -12.37 -5.40
C CYS A 216 -47.73 -11.77 -6.67
N ASP A 217 -47.63 -10.44 -6.82
CA ASP A 217 -48.01 -9.77 -8.07
C ASP A 217 -47.10 -10.29 -9.20
N ASP A 218 -47.61 -11.22 -10.01
CA ASP A 218 -46.90 -11.82 -11.17
C ASP A 218 -46.37 -10.74 -12.12
N ASN A 219 -47.06 -9.59 -12.18
CA ASN A 219 -46.65 -8.43 -12.96
C ASN A 219 -45.35 -7.78 -12.43
N MET A 220 -45.10 -7.81 -11.12
CA MET A 220 -43.86 -7.30 -10.55
C MET A 220 -42.69 -8.26 -10.81
N LEU A 221 -42.94 -9.57 -10.74
CA LEU A 221 -41.95 -10.60 -11.05
C LEU A 221 -41.55 -10.58 -12.54
N VAL A 222 -42.53 -10.48 -13.44
CA VAL A 222 -42.28 -10.39 -14.89
C VAL A 222 -41.52 -9.11 -15.25
N LYS A 223 -41.79 -8.00 -14.57
CA LYS A 223 -41.05 -6.75 -14.76
C LYS A 223 -39.60 -6.88 -14.28
N ALA A 224 -39.38 -7.46 -13.11
CA ALA A 224 -38.04 -7.72 -12.59
C ALA A 224 -37.22 -8.66 -13.49
N ILE A 225 -37.86 -9.70 -14.06
CA ILE A 225 -37.20 -10.62 -14.99
C ILE A 225 -36.83 -9.91 -16.31
N ASN A 226 -37.71 -9.08 -16.86
CA ASN A 226 -37.41 -8.33 -18.08
C ASN A 226 -36.29 -7.30 -17.87
N ASP A 227 -36.27 -6.63 -16.72
CA ASP A 227 -35.20 -5.71 -16.35
C ASP A 227 -33.85 -6.46 -16.18
N LEU A 228 -33.88 -7.67 -15.60
CA LEU A 228 -32.68 -8.51 -15.49
C LEU A 228 -32.17 -8.99 -16.86
N ILE A 229 -33.07 -9.36 -17.78
CA ILE A 229 -32.73 -9.75 -19.15
C ILE A 229 -32.11 -8.59 -19.92
N ALA A 230 -32.57 -7.36 -19.70
CA ALA A 230 -32.02 -6.16 -20.32
C ALA A 230 -30.58 -5.88 -19.86
N VAL A 231 -30.24 -6.22 -18.61
CA VAL A 231 -28.87 -6.08 -18.07
C VAL A 231 -27.96 -7.23 -18.50
N VAL A 232 -28.46 -8.47 -18.57
CA VAL A 232 -27.64 -9.66 -18.87
C VAL A 232 -27.28 -9.78 -20.36
N LYS A 233 -28.10 -9.27 -21.27
CA LYS A 233 -27.82 -9.28 -22.72
C LYS A 233 -26.52 -8.55 -23.11
N PRO A 234 -26.29 -7.28 -22.72
CA PRO A 234 -25.06 -6.58 -23.07
C PRO A 234 -23.82 -7.21 -22.40
N LEU A 235 -23.95 -7.70 -21.16
CA LEU A 235 -22.85 -8.40 -20.46
C LEU A 235 -22.42 -9.68 -21.19
N LYS A 236 -23.36 -10.39 -21.84
CA LYS A 236 -23.02 -11.59 -22.63
C LYS A 236 -22.28 -11.26 -23.93
N GLU A 237 -22.59 -10.13 -24.57
CA GLU A 237 -21.86 -9.64 -25.75
C GLU A 237 -20.45 -9.17 -25.38
N GLU A 238 -20.29 -8.49 -24.25
CA GLU A 238 -19.00 -8.01 -23.77
C GLU A 238 -18.06 -9.17 -23.37
N VAL A 239 -18.59 -10.22 -22.72
CA VAL A 239 -17.83 -11.45 -22.40
C VAL A 239 -17.45 -12.25 -23.66
N ALA A 240 -18.30 -12.28 -24.68
CA ALA A 240 -17.97 -12.92 -25.95
C ALA A 240 -16.83 -12.19 -26.67
N THR A 241 -16.85 -10.86 -26.64
CA THR A 241 -15.81 -10.00 -27.24
C THR A 241 -14.46 -10.17 -26.52
N LEU A 242 -14.47 -10.16 -25.18
CA LEU A 242 -13.26 -10.39 -24.38
C LEU A 242 -12.64 -11.78 -24.61
N ARG A 243 -13.44 -12.82 -24.84
CA ARG A 243 -12.93 -14.16 -25.15
C ARG A 243 -12.20 -14.20 -26.50
N VAL A 244 -12.67 -13.46 -27.50
CA VAL A 244 -12.01 -13.36 -28.81
C VAL A 244 -10.69 -12.59 -28.69
N GLU A 245 -10.67 -11.48 -27.95
CA GLU A 245 -9.43 -10.71 -27.72
C GLU A 245 -8.39 -11.53 -26.97
N THR A 246 -8.80 -12.27 -25.94
CA THR A 246 -7.88 -13.14 -25.17
C THR A 246 -7.31 -14.27 -26.04
N HIS A 247 -8.11 -14.82 -26.97
CA HIS A 247 -7.63 -15.85 -27.90
C HIS A 247 -6.64 -15.27 -28.92
N ASN A 248 -6.93 -14.08 -29.47
CA ASN A 248 -6.06 -13.40 -30.42
C ASN A 248 -4.72 -13.00 -29.79
N LEU A 249 -4.72 -12.52 -28.54
CA LEU A 249 -3.50 -12.25 -27.77
C LEU A 249 -2.67 -13.52 -27.52
N ARG A 250 -3.33 -14.67 -27.29
CA ARG A 250 -2.65 -15.95 -27.10
C ARG A 250 -2.00 -16.44 -28.40
N GLU A 251 -2.65 -16.29 -29.54
CA GLU A 251 -2.09 -16.65 -30.85
C GLU A 251 -0.86 -15.79 -31.20
N MET A 252 -0.90 -14.48 -30.92
CA MET A 252 0.25 -13.58 -31.10
C MET A 252 1.44 -13.95 -30.18
N LEU A 253 1.17 -14.48 -28.98
CA LEU A 253 2.21 -14.98 -28.08
C LEU A 253 2.80 -16.31 -28.53
N GLU A 254 1.99 -17.21 -29.11
CA GLU A 254 2.45 -18.51 -29.63
C GLU A 254 3.26 -18.40 -30.93
N GLN A 255 3.05 -17.33 -31.72
CA GLN A 255 3.83 -17.02 -32.94
C GLN A 255 5.07 -16.14 -32.68
N CYS A 256 5.29 -15.67 -31.45
CA CYS A 256 6.45 -14.84 -31.13
C CYS A 256 7.71 -15.70 -30.96
N ASP A 257 8.60 -15.68 -31.95
CA ASP A 257 9.87 -16.43 -31.93
C ASP A 257 10.83 -16.02 -30.80
N PHE A 258 10.63 -14.86 -30.17
CA PHE A 258 11.40 -14.40 -29.00
C PHE A 258 10.86 -14.94 -27.65
N CYS A 259 9.66 -15.52 -27.62
CA CYS A 259 9.01 -15.96 -26.38
C CYS A 259 9.16 -17.46 -26.11
N LYS A 260 9.83 -18.21 -26.99
CA LYS A 260 10.14 -19.63 -26.76
C LYS A 260 11.25 -19.73 -25.71
N PRO A 261 11.05 -20.47 -24.59
CA PRO A 261 12.13 -20.74 -23.66
C PRO A 261 13.22 -21.54 -24.39
N GLU A 262 14.46 -21.05 -24.35
CA GLU A 262 15.63 -21.80 -24.82
C GLU A 262 15.66 -23.13 -24.05
N ALA A 263 15.42 -24.23 -24.77
CA ALA A 263 15.61 -25.56 -24.24
C ALA A 263 17.10 -25.69 -23.90
N GLY A 264 17.41 -25.81 -22.60
CA GLY A 264 18.77 -25.99 -22.13
C GLY A 264 19.44 -27.17 -22.81
N GLU A 265 20.53 -26.90 -23.52
CA GLU A 265 21.47 -27.90 -24.00
C GLU A 265 22.07 -28.64 -22.80
N GLY A 266 21.57 -29.85 -22.54
CA GLY A 266 22.23 -30.83 -21.70
C GLY A 266 23.43 -31.40 -22.46
N TYR A 267 24.63 -30.97 -22.08
CA TYR A 267 25.89 -31.56 -22.54
C TYR A 267 26.13 -32.88 -21.79
N TYR A 268 26.18 -33.99 -22.55
CA TYR A 268 27.00 -35.17 -22.26
C TYR A 268 28.29 -35.06 -23.07
#